data_AF-A0AAW6F040-F1
#
_entry.id   AF-A0AAW6F040-F1
#
_cell.length_a   1.000
_cell.length_b   1.000
_cell.length_c   1.000
_cell.angle_alpha   90.00
_cell.angle_beta   90.00
_cell.angle_gamma   90.00
#
_symmetry.space_group_name_H-M   'P 1'
#
loop_
_entity.id
_entity.type
_entity.pdbx_description
1 polymer ?
#
loop_
_entity_poly.entity_id
_entity_poly.type
_entity_poly.pdbx_seq_one_letter_code
_entity_poly.pdbx_strand_id
1 'polypeptide(L)' 'MKDLLEKDGAMPRLRDKILMNLTEENALELVAEIVNVYENNAQGKQRLGSFIDRISFDEFKSLLNLDKYLN' A
#
# COMPACT_ATOMS: atom_id res chain seq x y z
N MET A 1 19.64 -14.85 -15.52
CA MET A 1 18.47 -14.13 -16.09
C MET A 1 17.27 -14.12 -15.14
N LYS A 2 17.00 -15.22 -14.41
CA LYS A 2 15.95 -15.30 -13.37
C LYS A 2 16.14 -14.31 -12.22
N ASP A 3 17.37 -14.17 -11.73
CA ASP A 3 17.69 -13.32 -10.57
C ASP A 3 17.60 -11.80 -10.84
N LEU A 4 17.50 -11.39 -12.10
CA LEU A 4 17.28 -9.98 -12.50
C LEU A 4 15.80 -9.58 -12.41
N LEU A 5 14.87 -10.55 -12.46
CA LEU A 5 13.43 -10.34 -12.35
C LEU A 5 12.92 -10.34 -10.90
N GLU A 6 13.71 -10.84 -9.94
CA GLU A 6 13.33 -10.97 -8.53
C GLU A 6 13.71 -9.77 -7.63
N LYS A 7 14.34 -8.72 -8.19
CA LYS A 7 14.63 -7.51 -7.42
C LYS A 7 13.37 -6.67 -7.26
N ASP A 8 13.01 -6.36 -6.03
CA ASP A 8 11.87 -5.50 -5.74
C ASP A 8 12.05 -4.11 -6.37
N GLY A 9 11.14 -3.74 -7.28
CA GLY A 9 11.24 -2.54 -8.12
C GLY A 9 11.84 -2.74 -9.51
N ALA A 10 12.22 -3.97 -9.90
CA ALA A 10 12.59 -4.29 -11.28
C ALA A 10 11.38 -4.24 -12.23
N MET A 11 10.19 -4.54 -11.72
CA MET A 11 8.93 -4.40 -12.44
C MET A 11 8.13 -3.21 -11.90
N PRO A 12 7.96 -2.12 -12.68
CA PRO A 12 7.16 -0.98 -12.27
C PRO A 12 5.68 -1.35 -12.20
N ARG A 13 4.97 -0.81 -11.20
CA ARG A 13 3.55 -1.03 -10.97
C ARG A 13 2.79 0.29 -11.10
N LEU A 14 1.62 0.27 -11.73
CA LEU A 14 0.70 1.40 -11.70
C LEU A 14 0.07 1.51 -10.31
N ARG A 15 -0.20 2.74 -9.87
CA ARG A 15 -0.86 3.00 -8.59
C ARG A 15 -2.34 2.60 -8.63
N ASP A 16 -2.83 2.00 -7.56
CA ASP A 16 -4.25 1.75 -7.35
C ASP A 16 -4.91 2.93 -6.63
N LYS A 17 -6.18 3.21 -6.96
CA LYS A 17 -6.99 4.17 -6.22
C LYS A 17 -7.60 3.48 -5.02
N ILE A 18 -7.28 3.96 -3.82
CA ILE A 18 -7.77 3.38 -2.56
C ILE A 18 -9.03 4.07 -2.04
N LEU A 19 -9.04 5.41 -2.10
CA LEU A 19 -10.14 6.24 -1.64
C LEU A 19 -10.15 7.56 -2.40
N MET A 20 -11.31 8.15 -2.61
CA MET A 20 -11.49 9.42 -3.34
C MET A 20 -12.32 10.40 -2.52
N ASN A 21 -12.27 11.68 -2.89
CA ASN A 21 -13.03 12.77 -2.26
C ASN A 21 -12.70 13.03 -0.78
N LEU A 22 -11.41 12.96 -0.44
CA LEU A 22 -10.93 13.29 0.91
C LEU A 22 -10.62 14.79 1.03
N THR A 23 -10.82 15.33 2.23
CA THR A 23 -10.18 16.57 2.64
C THR A 23 -8.67 16.38 2.71
N GLU A 24 -7.91 17.48 2.66
CA GLU A 24 -6.45 17.43 2.79
C GLU A 24 -6.01 16.77 4.11
N GLU A 25 -6.67 17.10 5.21
CA GLU A 25 -6.39 16.54 6.53
C GLU A 25 -6.64 15.02 6.58
N ASN A 26 -7.78 14.55 6.07
CA ASN A 26 -8.08 13.12 6.00
C ASN A 26 -7.12 12.37 5.07
N ALA A 27 -6.68 13.00 3.97
CA ALA A 27 -5.70 12.42 3.07
C ALA A 27 -4.34 12.25 3.76
N LEU A 28 -3.88 13.25 4.53
CA LEU A 28 -2.65 13.16 5.31
C LEU A 28 -2.71 12.07 6.38
N GLU A 29 -3.83 11.96 7.08
CA GLU A 29 -4.03 10.93 8.10
C GLU A 29 -4.04 9.52 7.49
N LEU A 30 -4.75 9.32 6.37
CA LEU A 30 -4.77 8.04 5.66
C LEU A 30 -3.37 7.66 5.13
N VAL A 31 -2.58 8.63 4.67
CA VAL A 31 -1.19 8.37 4.26
C VAL A 31 -0.36 7.88 5.44
N ALA A 32 -0.50 8.49 6.62
CA ALA A 32 0.20 8.04 7.81
C ALA A 32 -0.20 6.61 8.20
N GLU A 33 -1.48 6.27 8.12
CA GLU A 33 -1.98 4.92 8.35
C GLU A 33 -1.40 3.90 7.36
N ILE A 34 -1.37 4.23 6.06
CA ILE A 34 -0.77 3.42 5.00
C ILE A 34 0.72 3.15 5.29
N VAL A 35 1.47 4.18 5.70
CA VAL A 35 2.88 4.04 6.06
C VAL A 35 3.05 3.09 7.26
N ASN A 36 2.23 3.23 8.29
CA ASN A 36 2.26 2.36 9.47
C ASN A 36 1.93 0.90 9.13
N VAL A 37 0.90 0.64 8.33
CA VAL A 37 0.56 -0.72 7.89
C VAL A 37 1.70 -1.32 7.09
N TYR A 38 2.32 -0.56 6.19
CA TYR A 38 3.47 -1.00 5.42
C TYR A 38 4.68 -1.31 6.30
N GLU A 39 5.07 -0.42 7.21
CA GLU A 39 6.23 -0.60 8.09
C GLU A 39 6.11 -1.86 8.96
N ASN A 40 4.91 -2.15 9.48
CA ASN A 40 4.68 -3.29 10.36
C ASN A 40 4.56 -4.64 9.64
N ASN A 41 4.32 -4.65 8.32
CA ASN A 41 4.02 -5.88 7.57
C ASN A 41 4.99 -6.18 6.42
N ALA A 42 5.77 -5.20 5.97
CA ALA A 42 6.76 -5.37 4.93
C ALA A 42 7.93 -6.26 5.40
N GLN A 43 8.47 -7.06 4.48
CA GLN A 43 9.53 -8.01 4.79
C GLN A 43 10.84 -7.64 4.09
N GLY A 44 11.94 -7.56 4.84
CA GLY A 44 13.26 -7.30 4.27
C GLY A 44 13.33 -6.00 3.47
N LYS A 45 13.69 -6.08 2.18
CA LYS A 45 13.78 -4.92 1.27
C LYS A 45 12.52 -4.74 0.40
N GLN A 46 11.37 -5.21 0.89
CA GLN A 46 10.13 -5.19 0.15
C GLN A 46 9.60 -3.75 -0.04
N ARG A 47 9.20 -3.35 -1.24
CA ARG A 47 8.49 -2.10 -1.55
C ARG A 47 6.99 -2.27 -1.35
N LEU A 48 6.29 -1.15 -1.15
CA LEU A 48 4.84 -1.14 -0.92
C LEU A 48 4.04 -1.91 -1.99
N GLY A 49 4.35 -1.71 -3.27
CA GLY A 49 3.65 -2.41 -4.36
C GLY A 49 3.78 -3.93 -4.26
N SER A 50 5.00 -4.42 -4.03
CA SER A 50 5.29 -5.85 -3.86
C SER A 50 4.70 -6.42 -2.57
N PHE A 51 4.58 -5.60 -1.53
CA PHE A 51 3.83 -5.96 -0.33
C PHE A 51 2.34 -6.17 -0.66
N ILE A 52 1.72 -5.20 -1.33
CA ILE A 52 0.31 -5.28 -1.75
C ILE A 52 0.09 -6.50 -2.66
N ASP A 53 0.97 -6.77 -3.62
CA ASP A 53 0.84 -7.92 -4.52
C ASP A 53 0.98 -9.25 -3.76
N ARG A 54 1.77 -9.31 -2.68
CA ARG A 54 1.92 -10.51 -1.82
C ARG A 54 0.65 -10.81 -1.02
N ILE A 55 -0.04 -9.80 -0.50
CA ILE A 55 -1.23 -9.99 0.35
C ILE A 55 -2.56 -9.81 -0.39
N SER A 56 -2.53 -9.30 -1.62
CA SER A 56 -3.65 -8.73 -2.39
C SER A 56 -4.09 -7.33 -1.95
N PHE A 57 -4.63 -6.56 -2.89
CA PHE A 57 -5.12 -5.21 -2.61
C PHE A 57 -6.37 -5.20 -1.71
N ASP A 58 -7.21 -6.23 -1.77
CA ASP A 58 -8.37 -6.34 -0.90
C ASP A 58 -7.97 -6.58 0.56
N GLU A 59 -6.98 -7.45 0.79
CA GLU A 59 -6.41 -7.63 2.13
C GLU A 59 -5.68 -6.38 2.61
N PHE A 60 -4.95 -5.68 1.74
CA PHE A 60 -4.32 -4.42 2.13
C PHE A 60 -5.35 -3.39 2.63
N LYS A 61 -6.51 -3.29 1.97
CA LYS A 61 -7.61 -2.41 2.42
C LYS A 61 -8.20 -2.85 3.75
N SER A 62 -8.26 -4.16 4.04
CA SER A 62 -8.82 -4.68 5.30
C SER A 62 -7.95 -4.31 6.53
N LEU A 63 -6.67 -4.01 6.31
CA LEU A 63 -5.74 -3.53 7.33
C LEU A 63 -5.90 -2.03 7.65
N LEU A 64 -6.73 -1.31 6.89
CA LEU A 64 -6.97 0.13 7.03
C LEU A 64 -8.39 0.40 7.54
N ASN A 65 -8.55 1.43 8.37
CA ASN A 65 -9.84 1.88 8.85
C ASN A 65 -10.48 2.88 7.87
N LEU A 66 -10.80 2.42 6.65
CA LEU A 66 -11.30 3.27 5.58
C LEU A 66 -12.68 3.89 5.90
N ASP A 67 -13.50 3.22 6.69
CA ASP A 67 -14.84 3.68 7.06
C ASP A 67 -14.82 5.00 7.85
N LYS A 68 -13.74 5.27 8.60
CA LYS A 68 -13.53 6.54 9.30
C LYS A 68 -13.52 7.75 8.34
N TYR A 69 -13.17 7.53 7.08
CA TYR A 69 -13.03 8.57 6.07
C TYR A 69 -14.22 8.67 5.11
N LEU A 70 -15.15 7.72 5.21
CA LEU A 70 -16.38 7.65 4.43
C LEU A 70 -17.53 8.22 5.27
N ASN A 71 -17.75 9.53 5.15
CA ASN A 71 -18.95 10.19 5.67
C ASN A 71 -20.08 10.16 4.64
#